data_AF-K0K5S1-F1
#
_entry.id   AF-K0K5S1-F1
#
_cell.length_a   1.000
_cell.length_b   1.000
_cell.length_c   1.000
_cell.angle_alpha   90.00
_cell.angle_beta   90.00
_cell.angle_gamma   90.00
#
_symmetry.space_group_name_H-M   'P 1'
#
loop_
_entity.id
_entity.type
_entity.pdbx_description
1 polymer ?
#
loop_
_entity_poly.entity_id
_entity_poly.type
_entity_poly.pdbx_seq_one_letter_code
_entity_poly.pdbx_strand_id
1 'polypeptide(L)'
;MVPVLRRLGGLSMDSDPHGGSARIPAGVPTSAAELADRLAELARLANRWSEAVSELREPTRRWGGVAAAASVALAARRAEEAFLELEVTLGDVRAARRSLPSAAPRGEDDRPMV
;
A
#
# COMPACT_ATOMS: atom_id res chain seq x y z
N MET A 1 29.89 32.73 16.22
CA MET A 1 29.07 33.37 17.26
C MET A 1 27.62 33.31 16.78
N VAL A 2 26.74 32.59 17.48
CA VAL A 2 25.31 32.40 17.16
C VAL A 2 24.48 33.02 18.29
N PRO A 3 23.30 33.61 17.98
CA PRO A 3 22.06 33.15 18.61
C PRO A 3 20.95 32.98 17.53
N VAL A 4 20.32 31.81 17.34
CA VAL A 4 19.25 31.14 18.12
C VAL A 4 17.93 31.93 18.23
N LEU A 5 16.98 31.43 17.42
CA LEU A 5 15.53 31.28 17.60
C LEU A 5 14.64 32.52 17.83
N ARG A 6 13.73 32.74 16.88
CA ARG A 6 12.33 33.01 17.23
C ARG A 6 11.37 32.15 16.41
N ARG A 7 10.65 31.33 17.17
CA ARG A 7 9.56 30.42 16.83
C ARG A 7 8.34 31.26 16.44
N LEU A 8 7.80 31.04 15.25
CA LEU A 8 6.39 31.28 14.90
C LEU A 8 5.92 29.92 14.36
N GLY A 9 5.10 29.15 15.05
CA GLY A 9 3.85 29.58 15.66
C GLY A 9 2.72 29.24 14.69
N GLY A 10 2.32 27.96 14.73
CA GLY A 10 1.09 27.37 14.21
C GLY A 10 0.35 28.07 13.08
N LEU A 11 0.53 27.59 11.85
CA LEU A 11 -0.57 27.46 10.91
C LEU A 11 -1.10 26.04 11.02
N SER A 12 -2.04 25.86 11.94
CA SER A 12 -2.96 24.73 11.91
C SER A 12 -3.85 24.93 10.68
N MET A 13 -3.51 24.25 9.58
CA MET A 13 -4.47 23.93 8.52
C MET A 13 -5.17 22.64 8.95
N ASP A 14 -6.11 22.79 9.89
CA ASP A 14 -7.15 21.81 10.09
C ASP A 14 -8.17 21.99 8.97
N SER A 15 -8.01 21.23 7.89
CA SER A 15 -9.01 20.93 6.86
C SER A 15 -8.38 19.98 5.86
N ASP A 16 -8.52 18.68 6.09
CA ASP A 16 -8.28 17.66 5.06
C ASP A 16 -9.63 17.07 4.64
N PRO A 17 -10.45 17.78 3.83
CA PRO A 17 -11.74 17.25 3.41
C PRO A 17 -11.60 16.16 2.33
N HIS A 18 -10.44 16.00 1.67
CA HIS A 18 -10.28 15.09 0.51
C HIS A 18 -8.87 14.50 0.30
N GLY A 19 -8.22 13.93 1.30
CA GLY A 19 -7.10 13.02 1.01
C GLY A 19 -6.06 12.91 2.10
N GLY A 20 -6.35 12.11 3.12
CA GLY A 20 -5.31 11.61 4.00
C GLY A 20 -4.19 11.03 3.14
N SER A 21 -3.01 11.66 3.18
CA SER A 21 -1.83 11.23 2.43
C SER A 21 -1.63 9.75 2.69
N ALA A 22 -1.97 8.93 1.70
CA ALA A 22 -2.01 7.50 1.89
C ALA A 22 -0.55 7.05 2.06
N ARG A 23 -0.17 6.78 3.31
CA ARG A 23 1.22 6.49 3.66
C ARG A 23 1.61 5.21 2.94
N ILE A 24 2.66 5.27 2.12
CA ILE A 24 3.19 4.06 1.49
C ILE A 24 3.72 3.17 2.62
N PRO A 25 3.27 1.90 2.72
CA PRO A 25 3.80 0.97 3.69
C PRO A 25 5.32 0.89 3.58
N ALA A 26 6.01 1.09 4.70
CA ALA A 26 7.46 1.08 4.78
C ALA A 26 7.93 0.06 5.82
N GLY A 27 9.16 -0.44 5.64
CA GLY A 27 9.76 -1.48 6.47
C GLY A 27 9.68 -2.87 5.84
N VAL A 28 10.60 -3.75 6.24
CA VAL A 28 10.63 -5.14 5.79
C VAL A 28 9.64 -5.94 6.65
N PRO A 29 8.65 -6.63 6.05
CA PRO A 29 7.72 -7.45 6.82
C PRO A 29 8.45 -8.59 7.51
N THR A 30 8.12 -8.84 8.77
CA THR A 30 8.79 -9.84 9.62
C THR A 30 8.03 -11.17 9.70
N SER A 31 6.81 -11.21 9.14
CA SER A 31 5.96 -12.40 9.11
C SER A 31 5.14 -12.50 7.82
N ALA A 32 4.65 -13.69 7.50
CA ALA A 32 3.74 -13.91 6.38
C ALA A 32 2.35 -13.27 6.58
N ALA A 33 1.96 -12.99 7.82
CA ALA A 33 0.77 -12.20 8.12
C ALA A 33 1.01 -10.74 7.73
N GLU A 34 2.09 -10.16 8.23
CA GLU A 34 2.47 -8.78 7.93
C GLU A 34 2.70 -8.57 6.43
N LEU A 35 3.38 -9.48 5.74
CA LEU A 35 3.57 -9.40 4.28
C LEU A 35 2.22 -9.35 3.53
N ALA A 36 1.25 -10.19 3.92
CA ALA A 36 -0.07 -10.20 3.30
C ALA A 36 -0.83 -8.89 3.54
N ASP A 37 -0.74 -8.32 4.74
CA ASP A 37 -1.38 -7.04 5.06
C ASP A 37 -0.76 -5.90 4.25
N ARG A 38 0.57 -5.90 4.09
CA ARG A 38 1.30 -4.92 3.28
C ARG A 38 0.95 -5.02 1.81
N LEU A 39 0.90 -6.22 1.24
CA LEU A 39 0.47 -6.45 -0.14
C LEU A 39 -0.97 -5.98 -0.36
N ALA A 40 -1.88 -6.26 0.58
CA ALA A 40 -3.27 -5.81 0.52
C ALA A 40 -3.41 -4.28 0.62
N GLU A 41 -2.54 -3.61 1.38
CA GLU A 41 -2.47 -2.15 1.44
C GLU A 41 -1.96 -1.56 0.13
N LEU A 42 -0.88 -2.11 -0.43
CA LEU A 42 -0.32 -1.69 -1.72
C LEU A 42 -1.32 -1.89 -2.87
N ALA A 43 -2.03 -3.03 -2.91
CA ALA A 43 -3.06 -3.28 -3.92
C ALA A 43 -4.17 -2.21 -3.85
N ARG A 44 -4.65 -1.90 -2.65
CA ARG A 44 -5.64 -0.82 -2.43
C ARG A 44 -5.12 0.55 -2.84
N LEU A 45 -3.84 0.85 -2.59
CA LEU A 45 -3.20 2.09 -3.02
C LEU A 45 -3.10 2.17 -4.55
N ALA A 46 -2.66 1.10 -5.21
CA ALA A 46 -2.55 1.03 -6.67
C ALA A 46 -3.91 1.20 -7.36
N ASN A 47 -4.97 0.58 -6.84
CA ASN A 47 -6.32 0.76 -7.36
C ASN A 47 -6.79 2.23 -7.26
N ARG A 48 -6.67 2.84 -6.07
CA ARG A 48 -7.04 4.26 -5.88
C ARG A 48 -6.19 5.19 -6.75
N TRP A 49 -4.92 4.86 -6.93
CA TRP A 49 -4.04 5.63 -7.81
C TRP A 49 -4.49 5.52 -9.28
N SER A 50 -4.86 4.33 -9.76
CA SER A 50 -5.42 4.14 -11.10
C SER A 50 -6.68 4.99 -11.33
N GLU A 51 -7.61 4.95 -10.38
CA GLU A 51 -8.84 5.75 -10.41
C GLU A 51 -8.52 7.26 -10.44
N ALA A 52 -7.71 7.74 -9.50
CA ALA A 52 -7.36 9.16 -9.41
C ALA A 52 -6.63 9.68 -10.66
N VAL A 53 -5.69 8.89 -11.22
CA VAL A 53 -4.99 9.28 -12.45
C VAL A 53 -5.92 9.23 -13.66
N SER A 54 -6.85 8.27 -13.72
CA SER A 54 -7.83 8.17 -14.80
C SER A 54 -8.71 9.41 -14.89
N GLU A 55 -9.14 9.95 -13.74
CA GLU A 55 -9.95 11.17 -13.66
C GLU A 55 -9.24 12.40 -14.23
N LEU A 56 -7.90 12.43 -14.20
CA LEU A 56 -7.10 13.53 -14.74
C LEU A 56 -7.04 13.53 -16.26
N ARG A 57 -7.47 12.48 -16.96
CA ARG A 57 -7.33 12.36 -18.41
C ARG A 57 -8.01 13.49 -19.17
N GLU A 58 -9.28 13.78 -18.87
CA GLU A 58 -10.05 14.80 -19.58
C GLU A 58 -9.58 16.23 -19.26
N PRO A 59 -9.31 16.59 -17.98
CA PRO A 59 -8.63 17.85 -17.67
C PRO A 59 -7.28 17.99 -18.38
N THR A 60 -6.47 16.94 -18.39
CA THR A 60 -5.16 16.94 -19.08
C THR A 60 -5.33 17.13 -20.58
N ARG A 61 -6.36 16.53 -21.19
CA ARG A 61 -6.67 16.74 -22.61
C ARG A 61 -7.01 18.19 -22.89
N ARG A 62 -7.82 18.82 -22.04
CA ARG A 62 -8.27 20.22 -22.19
C ARG A 62 -7.11 21.22 -22.06
N TRP A 63 -6.22 21.01 -21.10
CA TRP A 63 -5.19 22.00 -20.76
C TRP A 63 -3.79 21.65 -21.28
N GLY A 64 -3.46 20.36 -21.39
CA GLY A 64 -2.16 19.84 -21.82
C GLY A 64 -2.17 19.14 -23.19
N GLY A 65 -3.33 19.06 -23.85
CA GLY A 65 -3.48 18.46 -25.17
C GLY A 65 -3.52 16.94 -25.19
N VAL A 66 -3.67 16.38 -26.39
CA VAL A 66 -3.93 14.95 -26.61
C VAL A 66 -2.75 14.07 -26.17
N ALA A 67 -1.52 14.49 -26.43
CA ALA A 67 -0.33 13.70 -26.09
C ALA A 67 -0.18 13.53 -24.57
N ALA A 68 -0.36 14.60 -23.79
CA ALA A 68 -0.32 14.53 -22.33
C ALA A 68 -1.46 13.66 -21.76
N ALA A 69 -2.66 13.75 -22.33
CA ALA A 69 -3.79 12.90 -21.92
C ALA A 69 -3.52 11.41 -22.20
N ALA A 70 -2.82 11.09 -23.28
CA ALA A 70 -2.38 9.71 -23.57
C ALA A 70 -1.36 9.21 -22.54
N SER A 71 -0.41 10.05 -22.12
CA SER A 71 0.52 9.71 -21.04
C SER A 71 -0.18 9.47 -19.70
N VAL A 72 -1.19 10.26 -19.36
CA VAL A 72 -2.02 10.05 -18.16
C VAL A 72 -2.78 8.74 -18.24
N ALA A 73 -3.40 8.43 -19.39
CA ALA A 73 -4.08 7.15 -19.59
C ALA A 73 -3.13 5.95 -19.44
N LEU A 74 -1.89 6.06 -19.95
CA LEU A 74 -0.87 5.03 -19.76
C LEU A 74 -0.45 4.88 -18.29
N ALA A 75 -0.32 5.99 -17.56
CA ALA A 75 0.01 5.96 -16.13
C ALA A 75 -1.09 5.27 -15.30
N ALA A 76 -2.37 5.58 -15.57
CA ALA A 76 -3.50 4.90 -14.95
C ALA A 76 -3.48 3.40 -15.27
N ARG A 77 -3.27 3.03 -16.54
CA ARG A 77 -3.21 1.63 -16.95
C ARG A 77 -2.11 0.85 -16.22
N ARG A 78 -0.92 1.43 -16.08
CA ARG A 78 0.18 0.80 -15.32
C ARG A 78 -0.15 0.65 -13.84
N ALA A 79 -0.90 1.58 -13.25
CA ALA A 79 -1.36 1.46 -11.87
C ALA A 79 -2.37 0.32 -11.70
N GLU A 80 -3.29 0.16 -12.66
CA GLU A 80 -4.22 -0.97 -12.73
C GLU A 80 -3.48 -2.31 -12.87
N GLU A 81 -2.50 -2.39 -13.76
CA GLU A 81 -1.66 -3.59 -13.95
C GLU A 81 -0.92 -3.96 -12.65
N ALA A 82 -0.31 -2.98 -11.98
CA ALA A 82 0.33 -3.19 -10.69
C ALA A 82 -0.67 -3.67 -9.61
N PHE A 83 -1.89 -3.15 -9.58
CA PHE A 83 -2.94 -3.62 -8.68
C PHE A 83 -3.26 -5.11 -8.91
N LEU A 84 -3.45 -5.52 -10.17
CA LEU A 84 -3.76 -6.91 -10.51
C LEU A 84 -2.63 -7.86 -10.12
N GLU A 85 -1.38 -7.48 -10.41
CA GLU A 85 -0.19 -8.27 -10.03
C GLU A 85 -0.05 -8.41 -8.50
N LEU A 86 -0.35 -7.36 -7.75
CA LEU A 86 -0.34 -7.38 -6.28
C LEU A 86 -1.44 -8.29 -5.70
N GLU A 87 -2.64 -8.29 -6.29
CA GLU A 87 -3.72 -9.19 -5.88
C GLU A 87 -3.38 -10.67 -6.13
N VAL A 88 -2.76 -10.98 -7.28
CA VAL A 88 -2.24 -12.33 -7.58
C VAL A 88 -1.21 -12.74 -6.53
N THR A 89 -0.21 -11.88 -6.29
CA THR A 89 0.84 -12.13 -5.30
C THR A 89 0.26 -12.32 -3.89
N LEU A 90 -0.72 -11.51 -3.50
CA LEU A 90 -1.42 -11.65 -2.23
C LEU A 90 -2.17 -12.99 -2.12
N GLY A 91 -2.79 -13.43 -3.22
CA GLY A 91 -3.39 -14.75 -3.34
C GLY A 91 -2.41 -15.88 -3.06
N ASP A 92 -1.23 -15.82 -3.69
CA ASP A 92 -0.15 -16.80 -3.52
C ASP A 92 0.37 -16.83 -2.08
N VAL A 93 0.64 -15.67 -1.47
CA VAL A 93 1.09 -15.57 -0.07
C VAL A 93 0.05 -16.16 0.88
N ARG A 94 -1.25 -15.85 0.67
CA ARG A 94 -2.33 -16.41 1.49
C ARG A 94 -2.47 -17.92 1.31
N ALA A 95 -2.26 -18.43 0.10
CA ALA A 95 -2.27 -19.86 -0.16
C ALA A 95 -1.10 -20.57 0.53
N ALA A 96 0.13 -20.06 0.38
CA ALA A 96 1.31 -20.60 1.03
C ALA A 96 1.15 -20.66 2.56
N ARG A 97 0.56 -19.61 3.16
CA ARG A 97 0.33 -19.55 4.60
C ARG A 97 -0.66 -20.60 5.12
N ARG A 98 -1.69 -20.94 4.34
CA ARG A 98 -2.65 -22.01 4.69
C ARG A 98 -2.04 -23.40 4.61
N SER A 99 -1.04 -23.58 3.76
CA SER A 99 -0.34 -24.86 3.58
C SER A 99 0.73 -25.14 4.63
N LEU A 100 1.07 -24.17 5.48
CA LEU A 100 2.01 -24.38 6.58
C LEU A 100 1.36 -25.23 7.68
N PRO A 101 2.04 -26.28 8.18
CA PRO A 101 1.53 -27.06 9.30
C PRO A 101 1.31 -26.14 10.51
N SER A 102 0.12 -26.18 11.10
CA SER A 102 -0.08 -25.61 12.44
C SER A 102 0.95 -26.27 13.36
N ALA A 103 1.81 -25.47 14.00
CA ALA A 103 2.73 -25.98 15.00
C ALA A 103 1.89 -26.52 16.17
N ALA A 104 1.51 -27.80 16.09
CA ALA A 104 0.98 -28.51 17.23
C ALA A 104 2.02 -28.42 18.35
N PRO A 105 1.64 -28.11 19.60
CA PRO A 105 2.56 -28.23 20.71
C PRO A 105 3.08 -29.67 20.74
N ARG A 106 4.38 -29.85 20.53
CA ARG A 106 5.05 -31.14 20.75
C ARG A 106 4.88 -31.46 22.23
N GLY A 107 4.27 -32.61 22.51
CA GLY A 107 3.74 -32.97 23.82
C GLY A 107 4.77 -33.10 24.94
N GLU A 108 4.27 -32.99 26.16
CA GLU A 108 4.89 -33.53 27.36
C GLU A 108 3.83 -34.37 28.06
N ASP A 109 3.67 -35.63 27.62
CA ASP A 109 3.08 -36.68 28.45
C ASP A 109 3.56 -38.04 27.92
N ASP A 110 4.85 -38.30 28.16
CA ASP A 110 5.41 -39.65 28.10
C ASP A 110 6.32 -39.83 29.32
N ARG A 111 5.70 -40.17 30.46
CA ARG A 111 6.40 -40.76 31.59
C ARG A 111 5.76 -42.12 31.87
N PRO A 112 6.51 -43.23 31.73
CA PRO A 112 6.04 -44.51 32.25
C PRO A 112 6.08 -44.46 33.78
N MET A 113 4.92 -44.65 34.42
CA MET A 113 4.85 -45.00 35.83
C MET A 113 5.29 -46.45 35.98
N VAL A 114 6.34 -46.63 36.79
CA VAL A 114 6.88 -47.90 37.30
C VAL A 114 5.83 -48.81 37.91
#